data_AF-A0A422MEC2-F1
#
_entry.id   AF-A0A422MEC2-F1
#
_cell.length_a   1.000
_cell.length_b   1.000
_cell.length_c   1.000
_cell.angle_alpha   90.00
_cell.angle_beta   90.00
_cell.angle_gamma   90.00
#
_symmetry.space_group_name_H-M   'P 1'
#
loop_
_entity.id
_entity.type
_entity.pdbx_description
1 polymer ?
#
loop_
_entity_poly.entity_id
_entity_poly.type
_entity_poly.pdbx_seq_one_letter_code
_entity_poly.pdbx_strand_id
1 'polypeptide(L)'
;MIPKIIHYVWIGGAKPDSVQKNIDNWKKVLAGYTLQEWNEHNWDISKNQFAKYFYDKKQFAFVGDAIRVDVLNRIGGIYLDSGCLIRPPYLQPS
;
A
#
# COMPACT_ATOMS: atom_id res chain seq x y z
N MET A 1 4.21 13.45 -15.27
CA MET A 1 5.18 13.20 -14.18
C MET A 1 4.49 12.33 -13.14
N ILE A 2 5.14 11.31 -12.56
CA ILE A 2 4.52 10.41 -11.57
C ILE A 2 4.47 11.11 -10.20
N PRO A 3 3.29 11.20 -9.53
CA PRO A 3 3.18 11.76 -8.19
C PRO A 3 4.07 11.06 -7.16
N LYS A 4 4.65 11.82 -6.22
CA LYS A 4 5.47 11.27 -5.13
C LYS A 4 4.62 10.76 -3.97
N ILE A 5 3.74 9.81 -4.26
CA ILE A 5 2.85 9.17 -3.29
C ILE A 5 3.11 7.67 -3.31
N ILE A 6 3.33 7.10 -2.12
CA ILE A 6 3.35 5.66 -1.89
C ILE A 6 1.98 5.25 -1.35
N HIS A 7 1.22 4.51 -2.15
CA HIS A 7 -0.01 3.87 -1.74
C HIS A 7 0.29 2.48 -1.19
N TYR A 8 -0.29 2.14 -0.04
CA TYR A 8 -0.27 0.77 0.48
C TYR A 8 -1.59 0.46 1.15
N VAL A 9 -1.92 -0.83 1.26
CA VAL A 9 -3.18 -1.30 1.84
C VAL A 9 -2.91 -2.03 3.15
N TRP A 10 -3.74 -1.75 4.16
CA TRP A 10 -3.82 -2.57 5.36
C TRP A 10 -5.27 -2.66 5.84
N ILE A 11 -5.79 -3.89 5.90
CA ILE A 11 -7.19 -4.17 6.22
C ILE A 11 -7.24 -5.27 7.27
N GLY A 12 -8.24 -5.24 8.15
CA GLY A 12 -8.51 -6.34 9.08
C GLY A 12 -7.82 -6.21 10.44
N GLY A 13 -7.57 -4.98 10.89
CA GLY A 13 -7.16 -4.68 12.26
C GLY A 13 -5.70 -4.24 12.42
N ALA A 14 -5.08 -4.63 13.53
CA ALA A 14 -3.75 -4.15 13.90
C ALA A 14 -2.66 -4.65 12.96
N LYS A 15 -1.69 -3.77 12.64
CA LYS A 15 -0.50 -4.12 11.86
C LYS A 15 0.48 -4.92 12.73
N PRO A 16 1.04 -6.03 12.25
CA PRO A 16 2.15 -6.68 12.92
C PRO A 16 3.41 -5.81 12.85
N ASP A 17 4.31 -6.00 13.80
CA ASP A 17 5.57 -5.25 13.89
C ASP A 17 6.43 -5.34 12.62
N SER A 18 6.35 -6.46 11.89
CA SER A 18 7.07 -6.65 10.62
C SER A 18 6.62 -5.65 9.56
N VAL A 19 5.32 -5.40 9.45
CA VAL A 19 4.75 -4.41 8.53
C VAL A 19 5.10 -2.99 8.99
N GLN A 20 5.04 -2.72 10.29
CA GLN A 20 5.46 -1.42 10.81
C GLN A 20 6.94 -1.13 10.52
N LYS A 21 7.81 -2.13 10.68
CA LYS A 21 9.24 -2.04 10.32
C LYS A 21 9.44 -1.73 8.83
N ASN A 22 8.65 -2.33 7.95
CA ASN A 22 8.70 -2.03 6.51
C ASN A 22 8.28 -0.60 6.23
N ILE A 23 7.16 -0.14 6.80
CA ILE A 23 6.68 1.24 6.67
C ILE A 23 7.75 2.24 7.15
N ASP A 24 8.41 1.96 8.27
CA ASP A 24 9.46 2.83 8.80
C ASP A 24 10.74 2.79 7.97
N ASN A 25 11.06 1.66 7.33
CA ASN A 25 12.10 1.59 6.29
C ASN A 25 11.73 2.48 5.09
N TRP A 26 10.49 2.44 4.62
CA TRP A 26 10.05 3.27 3.49
C TRP A 26 10.17 4.75 3.78
N LYS A 27 9.75 5.20 4.97
CA LYS A 27 9.90 6.60 5.39
C LYS A 27 11.37 7.07 5.36
N LYS A 28 12.31 6.18 5.68
CA LYS A 28 13.75 6.47 5.66
C LYS A 28 14.32 6.49 4.24
N VAL A 29 14.01 5.49 3.42
CA VAL A 29 14.63 5.32 2.09
C VAL A 29 13.96 6.16 1.02
N LEU A 30 12.63 6.30 1.07
CA LEU A 30 11.82 7.06 0.12
C LEU A 30 11.55 8.47 0.65
N ALA A 31 12.61 9.14 1.11
CA ALA A 31 12.52 10.51 1.62
C ALA A 31 11.91 11.44 0.57
N GLY A 32 10.88 12.20 0.95
CA GLY A 32 10.14 13.10 0.05
C GLY A 32 8.94 12.48 -0.66
N TYR A 33 8.60 11.21 -0.38
CA TYR A 33 7.30 10.66 -0.74
C TYR A 33 6.30 10.82 0.41
N THR A 34 5.03 11.06 0.07
CA THR A 34 3.92 10.97 1.02
C THR A 34 3.42 9.53 1.07
N LEU A 35 3.23 8.98 2.27
CA LEU A 35 2.64 7.64 2.43
C LEU A 35 1.13 7.79 2.61
N GLN A 36 0.35 7.13 1.75
CA GLN A 36 -1.10 7.02 1.84
C GLN A 36 -1.49 5.58 2.15
N GLU A 37 -1.97 5.36 3.37
CA GLU A 37 -2.60 4.09 3.75
C GLU A 37 -4.04 4.04 3.26
N TRP A 38 -4.43 2.92 2.67
CA TRP A 38 -5.81 2.59 2.35
C TRP A 38 -6.31 1.42 3.19
N ASN A 39 -7.52 1.57 3.72
CA ASN A 39 -8.17 0.61 4.62
C ASN A 39 -9.70 0.68 4.49
N GLU A 40 -10.40 -0.17 5.23
CA GLU A 40 -11.87 -0.30 5.25
C GLU A 40 -12.60 0.95 5.75
N HIS A 41 -11.89 1.95 6.27
CA HIS A 41 -12.48 3.20 6.76
C HIS A 41 -12.35 4.36 5.77
N ASN A 42 -11.40 4.28 4.83
CA ASN A 42 -11.13 5.36 3.87
C ASN A 42 -11.26 4.94 2.40
N TRP A 43 -11.53 3.67 2.13
CA TRP A 43 -11.94 3.16 0.82
C TRP A 43 -13.22 2.35 0.93
N ASP A 44 -14.25 2.74 0.18
CA ASP A 44 -15.58 2.14 0.30
C ASP A 44 -15.65 0.77 -0.39
N ILE A 45 -15.39 -0.28 0.39
CA ILE A 45 -15.39 -1.67 -0.06
C ILE A 45 -16.73 -2.07 -0.68
N SER A 46 -17.83 -1.49 -0.23
CA SER A 46 -19.17 -1.85 -0.72
C SER A 46 -19.41 -1.46 -2.18
N LYS A 47 -18.68 -0.47 -2.68
CA LYS A 47 -18.82 0.04 -4.07
C LYS A 47 -18.13 -0.83 -5.12
N ASN A 48 -17.32 -1.81 -4.70
CA ASN A 48 -16.64 -2.71 -5.62
C ASN A 48 -17.04 -4.16 -5.30
N GLN A 49 -17.78 -4.80 -6.22
CA GLN A 49 -18.31 -6.15 -6.01
C GLN A 49 -17.20 -7.20 -5.79
N PHE A 50 -16.08 -7.08 -6.50
CA PHE A 50 -14.91 -7.96 -6.33
C PHE A 50 -14.30 -7.79 -4.94
N ALA A 51 -14.03 -6.55 -4.55
CA ALA A 51 -13.47 -6.23 -3.24
C ALA A 51 -14.39 -6.69 -2.11
N LYS A 52 -15.69 -6.41 -2.21
CA LYS A 52 -16.70 -6.84 -1.23
C LYS A 52 -16.73 -8.35 -1.06
N TYR A 53 -16.75 -9.10 -2.17
CA TYR A 53 -16.78 -10.56 -2.14
C TYR A 53 -15.60 -11.14 -1.35
N PHE A 54 -14.38 -10.63 -1.58
CA PHE A 54 -13.19 -11.12 -0.90
C PHE A 54 -13.05 -10.57 0.53
N TYR A 55 -13.55 -9.37 0.79
CA TYR A 55 -13.60 -8.80 2.13
C TYR A 55 -14.47 -9.65 3.06
N ASP A 56 -15.68 -10.03 2.62
CA ASP A 56 -16.60 -10.86 3.40
C ASP A 56 -16.00 -12.25 3.71
N LYS A 57 -15.06 -12.72 2.87
CA LYS A 57 -14.28 -13.96 3.06
C LYS A 57 -12.98 -13.78 3.85
N LYS A 58 -12.67 -12.56 4.30
CA LYS A 58 -11.41 -12.19 4.97
C LYS A 58 -10.15 -12.45 4.11
N GLN A 59 -10.28 -12.45 2.78
CA GLN A 59 -9.17 -12.61 1.86
C GLN A 59 -8.64 -11.24 1.42
N PHE A 60 -8.04 -10.51 2.37
CA PHE A 60 -7.73 -9.08 2.21
C PHE A 60 -6.71 -8.74 1.12
N ALA A 61 -5.86 -9.69 0.70
CA ALA A 61 -4.94 -9.47 -0.41
C ALA A 61 -5.67 -9.10 -1.71
N PHE A 62 -6.77 -9.78 -2.02
CA PHE A 62 -7.58 -9.48 -3.20
C PHE A 62 -8.34 -8.16 -3.07
N VAL A 63 -8.67 -7.74 -1.85
CA VAL A 63 -9.23 -6.39 -1.61
C VAL A 63 -8.17 -5.34 -1.95
N GLY A 64 -6.92 -5.57 -1.56
CA GLY A 64 -5.78 -4.74 -1.93
C GLY A 64 -5.56 -4.62 -3.44
N ASP A 65 -5.77 -5.70 -4.20
CA ASP A 65 -5.70 -5.65 -5.67
C ASP A 65 -6.69 -4.67 -6.28
N ALA A 66 -7.94 -4.69 -5.81
CA ALA A 66 -8.96 -3.76 -6.28
C ALA A 66 -8.62 -2.31 -5.93
N ILE A 67 -8.17 -2.06 -4.70
CA ILE A 67 -7.76 -0.73 -4.24
C ILE A 67 -6.58 -0.23 -5.08
N ARG A 68 -5.55 -1.07 -5.31
CA ARG A 68 -4.37 -0.73 -6.11
C ARG A 68 -4.75 -0.19 -7.49
N VAL A 69 -5.63 -0.90 -8.20
CA VAL A 69 -6.06 -0.50 -9.55
C VAL A 69 -6.79 0.84 -9.51
N ASP A 70 -7.73 1.00 -8.57
CA ASP A 70 -8.52 2.24 -8.44
C ASP A 70 -7.65 3.46 -8.11
N VAL A 71 -6.82 3.37 -7.07
CA VAL A 71 -6.07 4.52 -6.56
C VAL A 71 -4.96 4.94 -7.51
N LEU A 72 -4.28 3.98 -8.17
CA LEU A 72 -3.30 4.31 -9.19
C LEU A 72 -3.94 4.94 -10.42
N ASN A 73 -5.16 4.52 -10.80
CA ASN A 73 -5.88 5.12 -11.92
C ASN A 73 -6.36 6.54 -11.61
N ARG A 74 -6.89 6.78 -10.41
CA ARG A 74 -7.41 8.10 -9.98
C ARG A 74 -6.32 9.10 -9.64
N ILE A 75 -5.25 8.65 -8.98
CA ILE A 75 -4.27 9.53 -8.31
C ILE A 75 -2.91 9.44 -9.00
N GLY A 76 -2.53 8.26 -9.51
CA GLY A 76 -1.16 7.96 -9.92
C GLY A 76 -0.29 7.57 -8.72
N GLY A 77 1.04 7.70 -8.86
CA GLY A 77 1.99 7.36 -7.80
C GLY A 77 2.52 5.93 -7.90
N ILE A 78 2.96 5.39 -6.79
CA ILE A 78 3.55 4.04 -6.69
C ILE A 78 2.80 3.27 -5.62
N TYR A 79 2.45 2.02 -5.93
CA TYR A 79 1.88 1.09 -4.95
C TYR A 79 2.97 0.18 -4.38
N LEU A 80 2.98 -0.02 -3.06
CA LEU A 80 3.84 -0.99 -2.38
C LEU A 80 3.01 -1.93 -1.52
N ASP A 81 3.33 -3.23 -1.59
CA ASP A 81 2.80 -4.21 -0.65
C ASP A 81 3.38 -3.97 0.75
N SER A 82 2.54 -4.08 1.78
CA SER A 82 2.91 -3.90 3.20
C SER A 82 4.04 -4.82 3.68
N GLY A 83 4.25 -5.96 2.98
CA GLY A 83 5.36 -6.88 3.21
C GLY A 83 6.68 -6.52 2.52
N CYS A 84 6.72 -5.45 1.72
CA CYS A 84 7.90 -5.11 0.92
C CYS A 84 8.97 -4.35 1.71
N LEU A 85 10.23 -4.72 1.57
CA LEU A 85 11.38 -3.96 2.07
C LEU A 85 12.03 -3.19 0.91
N ILE A 86 12.25 -1.89 1.09
CA ILE A 86 12.97 -1.08 0.10
C ILE A 86 14.45 -1.06 0.46
N ARG A 87 15.28 -1.49 -0.49
CA ARG A 87 16.73 -1.38 -0.37
C ARG A 87 17.19 -0.08 -1.01
N PRO A 88 18.10 0.68 -0.37
CA PRO A 88 18.71 1.82 -1.02
C PRO A 88 19.44 1.37 -2.29
N PRO A 89 19.59 2.26 -3.29
CA PRO A 89 20.36 1.96 -4.49
C PRO A 89 21.75 1.48 -4.10
N TYR A 90 22.20 0.40 -4.74
CA TYR A 90 23.54 -0.14 -4.53
C TYR A 90 24.51 0.87 -5.14
N LEU A 91 25.08 1.75 -4.31
CA LEU A 91 26.26 2.51 -4.70
C LEU A 91 27.39 1.50 -4.80
N GLN A 92 27.82 1.19 -6.02
CA GLN A 92 29.07 0.46 -6.18
C GLN A 92 30.19 1.31 -5.55
N PRO A 93 31.07 0.74 -4.71
CA PRO A 93 32.24 1.46 -4.27
C PRO A 93 33.03 1.90 -5.50
N SER A 94 33.36 3.18 -5.56
CA SER A 94 34.30 3.76 -6.54
C SER A 94 35.66 3.10 -6.45
#